data_AF-M9M8H2-F1
#
_entry.id   AF-M9M8H2-F1
#
_cell.length_a   1.000
_cell.length_b   1.000
_cell.length_c   1.000
_cell.angle_alpha   90.00
_cell.angle_beta   90.00
_cell.angle_gamma   90.00
#
_symmetry.space_group_name_H-M   'P 1'
#
loop_
_entity.id
_entity.type
_entity.pdbx_description
1 polymer ?
#
loop_
_entity_poly.entity_id
_entity_poly.type
_entity_poly.pdbx_seq_one_letter_code
_entity_poly.pdbx_strand_id
1 'polypeptide(L)' 'METSLQALWTERITAYQTSGQTMKAWCKEHDLTVHQLKYWLYKAQRQARATSAVTTFRPISVAGQIEATESLQLQVGVAR' A
#
# COMPACT_ATOMS: atom_id res chain seq x y z
N MET A 1 3.01 -2.08 27.06
CA MET A 1 3.41 -2.76 25.81
C MET A 1 2.15 -2.93 24.97
N GLU A 2 1.74 -1.89 24.23
CA GLU A 2 0.55 -1.95 23.39
C GLU A 2 0.86 -2.77 22.15
N THR A 3 0.57 -4.07 22.18
CA THR A 3 0.66 -4.95 21.02
C THR A 3 -0.36 -4.47 20.00
N SER A 4 0.11 -3.68 19.02
CA SER A 4 -0.72 -3.23 17.92
C SER A 4 -1.45 -4.43 17.30
N LEU A 5 -2.76 -4.28 17.05
CA LEU A 5 -3.59 -5.35 16.47
C LEU A 5 -2.96 -5.95 15.21
N GLN A 6 -2.14 -5.16 14.51
CA GLN A 6 -1.35 -5.56 13.35
C GLN A 6 -0.35 -6.68 13.60
N ALA A 7 0.40 -6.63 14.70
CA ALA A 7 1.34 -7.70 15.05
C ALA A 7 0.59 -9.02 15.29
N LEU A 8 -0.54 -8.97 16.00
CA LEU A 8 -1.30 -10.17 16.39
C LEU A 8 -1.85 -10.93 15.17
N TRP A 9 -2.48 -10.24 14.20
CA TRP A 9 -2.98 -10.94 13.02
C TRP A 9 -1.86 -11.35 12.05
N THR A 10 -0.72 -10.66 12.05
CA THR A 10 0.45 -11.05 11.25
C THR A 10 1.02 -12.38 11.75
N GLU A 11 1.23 -12.53 13.06
CA GLU A 11 1.68 -13.78 13.68
C GLU A 11 0.72 -14.93 13.37
N ARG A 12 -0.59 -14.67 13.48
CA ARG A 12 -1.63 -15.65 13.15
C ARG A 12 -1.64 -16.05 11.68
N ILE A 13 -1.43 -15.12 10.75
CA ILE A 13 -1.30 -15.44 9.32
C ILE A 13 -0.08 -16.34 9.09
N THR A 14 1.06 -16.06 9.72
CA THR A 14 2.26 -16.89 9.61
C THR A 14 2.02 -18.28 10.17
N ALA A 15 1.38 -18.39 11.34
CA ALA A 15 0.99 -19.68 11.92
C ALA A 15 0.05 -20.47 10.99
N TYR A 16 -0.93 -19.80 10.36
CA TYR A 16 -1.80 -20.43 9.36
C TYR A 16 -1.02 -20.95 8.15
N GLN A 17 -0.11 -20.15 7.59
CA GLN A 17 0.69 -20.56 6.43
C GLN A 17 1.60 -21.76 6.75
N THR A 18 2.22 -21.77 7.93
CA THR A 18 3.04 -22.89 8.40
C THR A 18 2.21 -24.13 8.70
N SER A 19 0.96 -23.97 9.11
CA SER A 19 0.08 -25.10 9.46
C SER A 19 -0.29 -25.96 8.24
N GLY A 20 -0.29 -25.39 7.03
CA GLY A 20 -0.75 -26.08 5.81
C GLY A 20 -2.21 -26.53 5.85
N GLN A 21 -2.98 -26.10 6.86
CA GLN A 21 -4.38 -26.48 7.04
C GLN A 21 -5.30 -25.67 6.13
N THR A 22 -6.50 -26.19 5.90
CA THR A 22 -7.55 -25.40 5.23
C THR A 22 -8.07 -24.29 6.16
N MET A 23 -8.50 -23.16 5.59
CA MET A 23 -9.03 -22.02 6.36
C MET A 23 -10.11 -22.43 7.37
N LYS A 24 -10.99 -23.37 7.00
CA LYS A 24 -12.11 -23.82 7.86
C LYS A 24 -11.62 -24.60 9.08
N ALA A 25 -10.62 -25.47 8.90
CA ALA A 25 -10.04 -26.25 10.00
C ALA A 25 -9.30 -25.34 10.98
N TRP A 26 -8.47 -24.44 10.46
CA TRP A 26 -7.71 -23.49 11.26
C TRP A 26 -8.62 -22.50 12.02
N CYS A 27 -9.66 -21.99 11.36
CA CYS A 27 -10.66 -21.14 12.01
C CYS A 27 -11.41 -21.86 13.14
N LYS A 28 -11.69 -23.16 12.99
CA LYS A 28 -12.36 -23.97 14.02
C LYS A 28 -11.48 -24.17 15.25
N GLU A 29 -10.17 -24.35 15.07
CA GLU A 29 -9.22 -24.58 16.16
C GLU A 29 -8.89 -23.29 16.93
N HIS A 30 -8.87 -22.15 16.24
CA HIS A 30 -8.51 -20.85 16.82
C HIS A 30 -9.70 -19.96 17.19
N ASP A 31 -10.93 -20.49 17.13
CA ASP A 31 -12.19 -19.77 17.40
C ASP A 31 -12.31 -18.45 16.60
N LEU A 32 -12.02 -18.53 15.31
CA LEU A 32 -12.06 -17.39 14.39
C LEU A 32 -13.06 -17.61 13.28
N THR A 33 -13.61 -16.51 12.75
CA THR A 33 -14.44 -16.60 11.55
C THR A 33 -13.57 -16.68 10.30
N VAL A 34 -13.98 -17.51 9.33
CA VAL A 34 -13.30 -17.60 8.02
C VAL A 34 -13.25 -16.25 7.32
N HIS A 35 -14.28 -15.43 7.52
CA HIS A 35 -14.35 -14.09 6.96
C HIS A 35 -13.26 -13.16 7.52
N GLN A 36 -12.99 -13.20 8.84
CA GLN A 36 -11.90 -12.45 9.45
C GLN A 36 -10.54 -12.88 8.90
N LEU A 37 -10.27 -14.19 8.80
CA LEU A 37 -9.02 -14.69 8.26
C LEU A 37 -8.82 -14.24 6.80
N LYS A 38 -9.88 -14.36 5.98
CA LYS A 38 -9.87 -13.89 4.59
C LYS A 38 -9.58 -12.39 4.50
N TYR A 39 -10.20 -11.60 5.38
CA TYR A 39 -9.98 -10.16 5.45
C TYR A 39 -8.53 -9.82 5.83
N TRP A 40 -7.93 -10.53 6.79
CA TRP A 40 -6.54 -10.33 7.16
C TRP A 40 -5.58 -10.68 6.02
N LEU A 41 -5.79 -11.80 5.32
CA LEU A 41 -4.99 -12.17 4.14
C LEU A 41 -5.07 -11.11 3.04
N TYR A 42 -6.27 -10.62 2.75
CA TYR A 42 -6.48 -9.55 1.77
C TYR A 42 -5.78 -8.26 2.17
N LYS A 43 -5.87 -7.87 3.45
CA LYS A 43 -5.17 -6.68 3.97
C LYS A 43 -3.66 -6.84 3.86
N ALA A 44 -3.11 -8.01 4.21
CA ALA A 44 -1.68 -8.31 4.10
C ALA A 44 -1.19 -8.16 2.66
N GLN A 45 -1.91 -8.75 1.69
CA GLN A 45 -1.58 -8.65 0.27
C GLN A 45 -1.64 -7.20 -0.24
N ARG A 46 -2.62 -6.41 0.22
CA ARG A 46 -2.72 -4.99 -0.13
C ARG A 46 -1.58 -4.17 0.44
N GLN A 47 -1.15 -4.44 1.68
CA GLN A 47 0.01 -3.78 2.29
C GLN A 47 1.31 -4.13 1.55
N ALA A 48 1.50 -5.39 1.17
CA ALA A 48 2.61 -5.82 0.33
C ALA A 48 2.61 -5.10 -1.03
N ARG A 49 1.44 -4.96 -1.67
CA ARG A 49 1.33 -4.22 -2.92
C ARG A 49 1.59 -2.72 -2.77
N ALA A 50 1.13 -2.11 -1.68
CA ALA A 50 1.36 -0.70 -1.39
C ALA A 50 2.85 -0.40 -1.13
N THR A 51 3.58 -1.31 -0.49
CA THR A 51 5.03 -1.19 -0.29
C THR A 51 5.83 -1.38 -1.58
N SER A 52 5.36 -2.22 -2.51
CA SER A 52 5.96 -2.29 -3.86
C SER A 52 5.61 -1.10 -4.75
N ALA A 53 4.50 -0.43 -4.49
CA ALA A 53 4.01 0.73 -5.24
C ALA A 53 4.38 2.06 -4.58
N VAL A 54 5.53 2.15 -3.90
CA VAL A 54 6.07 3.44 -3.51
C VAL A 54 6.45 4.18 -4.79
N THR A 55 5.52 5.01 -5.28
CA THR A 55 5.75 5.98 -6.33
C THR A 55 6.66 7.07 -5.76
N THR A 56 7.95 6.82 -5.74
CA THR A 56 8.96 7.84 -5.44
C THR A 56 9.12 8.73 -6.67
N PHE A 57 8.93 10.04 -6.49
CA PHE A 57 9.28 11.00 -7.53
C PHE A 57 10.79 10.92 -7.80
N ARG A 58 11.15 10.53 -9.03
CA ARG A 58 12.53 10.55 -9.51
C ARG A 58 12.83 11.96 -10.04
N PRO A 59 13.83 12.68 -9.50
CA PRO A 59 14.27 13.93 -10.10
C PRO A 59 14.90 13.61 -11.47
N ILE A 60 14.51 14.37 -12.49
CA ILE A 60 15.18 14.36 -13.80
C ILE A 60 16.06 15.60 -13.91
N SER A 61 17.29 15.41 -14.38
CA SER A 61 18.18 16.52 -14.70
C SER A 61 17.85 17.03 -16.10
N VAL A 62 17.42 18.28 -16.19
CA VAL A 62 17.15 18.95 -17.47
C VAL A 62 18.51 19.32 -18.10
N ALA A 63 18.98 18.50 -19.03
CA ALA A 63 20.22 18.74 -19.77
C ALA A 63 19.99 19.63 -21.02
N GLY A 64 19.22 20.70 -20.84
CA GLY A 64 18.87 21.62 -21.92
C GLY A 64 18.92 23.05 -21.41
N GLN A 65 19.93 23.79 -21.85
CA GLN A 65 19.97 25.24 -21.66
C GLN A 65 18.88 25.83 -22.57
N ILE A 66 17.72 26.15 -21.99
CA ILE A 66 16.69 26.91 -22.71
C ILE A 66 17.20 28.34 -22.76
N GLU A 67 17.94 28.65 -23.82
CA GLU A 67 18.32 30.01 -24.17
C GLU A 67 17.02 30.76 -24.50
N ALA A 68 16.55 31.58 -23.56
CA ALA A 68 15.32 32.36 -23.69
C ALA A 68 15.53 33.47 -24.73
N THR A 69 15.34 33.16 -26.00
CA THR A 69 15.50 34.13 -27.10
C THR A 69 14.25 34.97 -27.33
N GLU A 70 13.07 34.58 -26.82
CA GLU A 70 11.83 35.33 -27.11
C GLU A 70 10.88 35.36 -25.91
N SER A 71 10.48 36.57 -25.50
CA SER A 71 9.56 36.81 -24.40
C SER A 71 8.11 36.77 -24.89
N LEU A 72 7.28 35.94 -24.26
CA LEU A 72 5.85 35.85 -24.55
C LEU A 72 5.08 36.83 -23.65
N GLN A 73 4.44 37.84 -24.25
CA GLN A 73 3.59 38.78 -23.51
C GLN A 73 2.20 38.16 -23.29
N LEU A 74 1.83 37.97 -22.02
CA LEU A 74 0.53 37.46 -21.62
C LEU A 74 -0.34 38.62 -21.13
N GLN A 75 -1.45 38.90 -21.81
CA GLN A 75 -2.49 39.81 -21.31
C GLN A 75 -3.52 39.03 -20.49
N VAL A 76 -3.61 39.36 -19.21
CA VAL A 76 -4.62 38.79 -18.30
C VAL A 76 -5.73 39.81 -18.13
N GLY A 77 -6.94 39.48 -18.61
CA GLY A 77 -8.15 40.24 -18.37
C GLY A 77 -8.85 39.77 -17.09
N VAL A 78 -9.52 40.69 -16.39
CA VAL A 78 -10.38 40.35 -15.25
C VAL A 78 -11.70 39.80 -15.78
N ALA A 79 -12.11 38.62 -15.29
CA ALA A 79 -13.43 38.07 -15.52
C ALA A 79 -14.47 38.77 -14.64
N ARG A 80 -15.62 39.15 -15.21
CA ARG A 80 -16.80 39.69 -14.50
C ARG A 80 -17.83 38.60 -14.27
#